data_AF-A0A0S8JZS9-F1
#
_entry.id   AF-A0A0S8JZS9-F1
#
_cell.length_a   1.000
_cell.length_b   1.000
_cell.length_c   1.000
_cell.angle_alpha   90.00
_cell.angle_beta   90.00
_cell.angle_gamma   90.00
#
_symmetry.space_group_name_H-M   'P 1'
#
loop_
_entity.id
_entity.type
_entity.pdbx_description
1 polymer ?
#
loop_
_entity_poly.entity_id
_entity_poly.type
_entity_poly.pdbx_seq_one_letter_code
_entity_poly.pdbx_strand_id
1 'polypeptide(L)'
;MCRTFLLEFQADIIAGQLAEIVGVDFLDYDLFFRRCGITHAAENALREILADPDTRLILEAYTDGVNAYIRNIGKRDLPLEYKILDYRPEPWTFLKSALIAKFMAWNLTAFDIPELMLTRARMVFGEEVVDELYPNIPPFNEPVIPRRTRWRFQPSAIPEKPKPDF
;
A
#
# COMPACT_ATOMS: atom_id res chain seq x y z
N MET A 1 21.42 -13.52 -2.29
CA MET A 1 20.57 -13.31 -1.10
C MET A 1 19.15 -13.03 -1.61
N CYS A 2 18.26 -14.01 -1.56
CA CYS A 2 16.90 -13.88 -2.09
C CYS A 2 16.01 -13.12 -1.09
N ARG A 3 15.16 -12.21 -1.56
CA ARG A 3 14.26 -11.37 -0.74
C ARG A 3 12.90 -12.05 -0.45
N THR A 4 12.81 -13.37 -0.58
CA THR A 4 11.56 -14.14 -0.46
C THR A 4 10.88 -13.94 0.90
N PHE A 5 11.63 -14.00 2.00
CA PHE A 5 11.11 -13.74 3.34
C PHE A 5 10.45 -12.36 3.44
N LEU A 6 11.15 -11.32 2.97
CA LEU A 6 10.66 -9.95 3.07
C LEU A 6 9.33 -9.77 2.33
N LEU A 7 9.20 -10.33 1.12
CA LEU A 7 7.98 -10.21 0.32
C LEU A 7 6.81 -10.99 0.91
N GLU A 8 7.06 -12.20 1.39
CA GLU A 8 6.04 -13.04 2.02
C GLU A 8 5.57 -12.42 3.33
N PHE A 9 6.50 -12.09 4.21
CA PHE A 9 6.21 -11.45 5.49
C PHE A 9 5.42 -10.15 5.30
N GLN A 10 5.78 -9.34 4.30
CA GLN A 10 5.02 -8.13 3.96
C GLN A 10 3.60 -8.47 3.48
N ALA A 11 3.43 -9.47 2.61
CA ALA A 11 2.11 -9.88 2.14
C ALA A 11 1.21 -10.38 3.27
N ASP A 12 1.75 -11.13 4.23
CA ASP A 12 1.00 -11.68 5.36
C ASP A 12 0.61 -10.58 6.36
N ILE A 13 1.48 -9.57 6.57
CA ILE A 13 1.12 -8.35 7.32
C ILE A 13 -0.08 -7.64 6.67
N ILE A 14 -0.02 -7.44 5.35
CA ILE A 14 -1.07 -6.71 4.62
C ILE A 14 -2.38 -7.51 4.60
N ALA A 15 -2.30 -8.84 4.54
CA ALA A 15 -3.46 -9.73 4.66
C ALA A 15 -4.08 -9.75 6.07
N GLY A 16 -3.36 -9.23 7.07
CA GLY A 16 -3.77 -9.25 8.47
C GLY A 16 -3.68 -10.66 9.06
N GLN A 17 -2.52 -11.29 8.91
CA GLN A 17 -2.15 -12.60 9.46
C GLN A 17 -0.81 -12.56 10.22
N LEU A 18 -0.33 -11.38 10.59
CA LEU A 18 0.94 -11.21 11.30
C LEU A 18 0.92 -11.91 12.66
N ALA A 19 -0.20 -11.88 13.38
CA ALA A 19 -0.33 -12.50 14.70
C ALA A 19 -0.16 -14.03 14.67
N GLU A 20 -0.37 -14.67 13.51
CA GLU A 20 -0.10 -16.10 13.32
C GLU A 20 1.41 -16.41 13.34
N ILE A 21 2.25 -15.44 12.94
CA ILE A 21 3.71 -15.61 12.78
C ILE A 21 4.48 -15.14 14.01
N VAL A 22 4.15 -13.95 14.54
CA VAL A 22 4.89 -13.31 15.65
C VAL A 22 4.15 -13.32 16.98
N GLY A 23 2.88 -13.74 17.00
CA GLY A 23 2.09 -13.90 18.22
C GLY A 23 1.01 -12.83 18.43
N VAL A 24 0.21 -13.04 19.47
CA VAL A 24 -1.04 -12.31 19.75
C VAL A 24 -0.86 -10.81 20.01
N ASP A 25 0.34 -10.37 20.43
CA ASP A 25 0.64 -8.96 20.71
C ASP A 25 0.48 -8.07 19.46
N PHE A 26 0.48 -8.67 18.27
CA PHE A 26 0.31 -7.98 16.98
C PHE A 26 -1.12 -8.05 16.42
N LEU A 27 -2.10 -8.55 17.19
CA LEU A 27 -3.49 -8.67 16.73
C LEU A 27 -4.10 -7.32 16.30
N ASP A 28 -3.74 -6.22 16.99
CA ASP A 28 -4.24 -4.89 16.63
C ASP A 28 -3.80 -4.44 15.23
N TYR A 29 -2.60 -4.86 14.79
CA TYR A 29 -2.12 -4.60 13.43
C TYR A 29 -2.93 -5.38 12.38
N ASP A 30 -3.23 -6.65 12.66
CA ASP A 30 -4.06 -7.47 11.77
C ASP A 30 -5.47 -6.90 11.64
N LEU A 31 -6.07 -6.48 12.77
CA LEU A 31 -7.36 -5.83 12.79
C LEU A 31 -7.35 -4.50 12.03
N PHE A 32 -6.27 -3.73 12.13
CA PHE A 32 -6.12 -2.48 11.38
C PHE A 32 -6.15 -2.72 9.87
N PHE A 33 -5.30 -3.60 9.34
CA PHE A 33 -5.26 -3.85 7.89
C PHE A 33 -6.55 -4.48 7.35
N ARG A 34 -7.20 -5.34 8.14
CA ARG A 34 -8.52 -5.87 7.80
C ARG A 34 -9.60 -4.79 7.77
N ARG A 35 -9.58 -3.83 8.71
CA ARG A 35 -10.52 -2.68 8.73
C ARG A 35 -10.26 -1.69 7.59
N CYS A 36 -9.00 -1.49 7.20
CA CYS A 36 -8.66 -0.69 6.02
C CYS A 36 -9.20 -1.30 4.71
N GLY A 37 -9.51 -2.60 4.70
CA GLY A 37 -10.11 -3.26 3.54
C GLY A 37 -9.14 -3.47 2.38
N ILE A 38 -7.82 -3.49 2.63
CA ILE A 38 -6.80 -3.65 1.59
C ILE A 38 -6.98 -4.99 0.87
N THR A 39 -7.30 -6.07 1.60
CA THR A 39 -7.58 -7.39 1.01
C THR A 39 -8.73 -7.33 0.02
N HIS A 40 -9.83 -6.66 0.38
CA HIS A 40 -10.97 -6.48 -0.53
C HIS A 40 -10.60 -5.67 -1.77
N ALA A 41 -9.80 -4.60 -1.60
CA ALA A 41 -9.29 -3.82 -2.72
C ALA A 41 -8.36 -4.64 -3.63
N ALA A 42 -7.57 -5.55 -3.06
CA ALA A 42 -6.67 -6.45 -3.79
C ALA A 42 -7.46 -7.50 -4.59
N GLU A 43 -8.51 -8.09 -4.00
CA GLU A 43 -9.41 -9.00 -4.71
C GLU A 43 -10.10 -8.32 -5.89
N ASN A 44 -10.59 -7.09 -5.70
CA ASN A 44 -11.22 -6.32 -6.77
C ASN A 44 -10.23 -6.01 -7.90
N ALA A 45 -9.01 -5.58 -7.56
CA ALA A 45 -7.99 -5.35 -8.57
C ALA A 45 -7.54 -6.63 -9.27
N LEU A 46 -7.48 -7.75 -8.54
CA LEU A 46 -7.13 -9.03 -9.13
C LEU A 46 -8.17 -9.46 -10.17
N ARG A 47 -9.47 -9.22 -9.95
CA ARG A 47 -10.51 -9.47 -10.96
C ARG A 47 -10.27 -8.72 -12.25
N GLU A 48 -9.88 -7.44 -12.17
CA GLU A 48 -9.55 -6.62 -13.35
C GLU A 48 -8.24 -7.07 -14.02
N ILE A 49 -7.21 -7.39 -13.24
CA ILE A 49 -5.94 -7.91 -13.76
C ILE A 49 -6.13 -9.23 -14.50
N LEU A 50 -6.97 -10.12 -13.98
CA LEU A 50 -7.23 -11.41 -14.63
C LEU A 50 -8.13 -11.31 -15.86
N ALA A 51 -8.88 -10.20 -16.00
CA ALA A 51 -9.71 -9.95 -17.17
C ALA A 51 -8.88 -9.57 -18.41
N ASP A 52 -7.70 -8.98 -18.21
CA ASP A 52 -6.77 -8.64 -19.29
C ASP A 52 -5.74 -9.78 -19.52
N PRO A 53 -5.69 -10.39 -20.72
CA PRO A 53 -4.81 -11.53 -20.99
C PRO A 53 -3.32 -11.25 -20.80
N ASP A 54 -2.87 -10.04 -21.13
CA ASP A 54 -1.44 -9.68 -21.08
C ASP A 54 -0.97 -9.53 -19.63
N THR A 55 -1.73 -8.80 -18.79
CA THR A 55 -1.42 -8.67 -17.36
C THR A 55 -1.56 -9.98 -16.60
N ARG A 56 -2.54 -10.83 -16.96
CA ARG A 56 -2.65 -12.19 -16.41
C ARG A 56 -1.38 -13.02 -16.70
N LEU A 57 -0.89 -13.02 -17.93
CA LEU A 57 0.31 -13.79 -18.30
C LEU A 57 1.53 -13.35 -17.48
N ILE A 58 1.69 -12.04 -17.27
CA ILE A 58 2.77 -11.49 -16.43
C ILE A 58 2.66 -11.98 -14.99
N LEU A 59 1.44 -11.95 -14.43
CA LEU A 59 1.20 -12.38 -13.06
C LEU A 59 1.43 -13.88 -12.84
N GLU A 60 1.01 -14.70 -13.80
CA GLU A 60 1.28 -16.14 -13.85
C GLU A 60 2.78 -16.42 -13.87
N ALA A 61 3.51 -15.83 -14.83
CA ALA A 61 4.95 -16.03 -14.97
C ALA A 61 5.74 -15.59 -13.71
N TYR A 62 5.34 -14.48 -13.09
CA TYR A 62 5.95 -14.03 -11.84
C TYR A 62 5.71 -15.03 -10.70
N THR A 63 4.46 -15.46 -10.52
CA THR A 63 4.05 -16.39 -9.47
C THR A 63 4.72 -17.74 -9.63
N ASP A 64 4.84 -18.23 -10.86
CA ASP A 64 5.53 -19.48 -11.17
C ASP A 64 7.02 -19.42 -10.86
N GLY A 65 7.67 -18.29 -11.16
CA GLY A 65 9.07 -18.07 -10.82
C GLY A 65 9.33 -18.09 -9.31
N VAL A 66 8.48 -17.40 -8.53
CA VAL A 66 8.58 -17.38 -7.06
C VAL A 66 8.32 -18.79 -6.49
N ASN A 67 7.29 -19.47 -6.98
CA ASN A 67 6.96 -20.82 -6.54
C ASN A 67 8.01 -21.86 -6.94
N ALA A 68 8.68 -21.70 -8.09
CA ALA A 68 9.80 -22.55 -8.48
C ALA A 68 10.97 -22.42 -7.49
N TYR A 69 11.25 -21.20 -7.00
CA TYR A 69 12.24 -20.99 -5.95
C TYR A 69 11.81 -21.63 -4.62
N ILE A 70 10.58 -21.42 -4.17
CA ILE A 70 10.05 -22.00 -2.92
C ILE A 70 10.09 -23.53 -2.95
N ARG A 71 9.76 -24.17 -4.07
CA ARG A 71 9.80 -25.64 -4.18
C ARG A 71 11.22 -26.22 -4.14
N ASN A 72 12.21 -25.46 -4.61
CA ASN A 72 13.58 -25.94 -4.74
C ASN A 72 14.45 -25.61 -3.51
N ILE A 73 13.96 -24.79 -2.57
CA ILE A 73 14.77 -24.38 -1.42
C ILE A 73 14.86 -25.50 -0.37
N GLY A 74 16.08 -25.94 -0.08
CA GLY A 74 16.34 -26.90 0.99
C GLY A 74 16.21 -26.27 2.37
N LYS A 75 15.94 -27.10 3.40
CA LYS A 75 15.86 -26.62 4.80
C LYS A 75 17.11 -25.87 5.27
N ARG A 76 18.29 -26.20 4.74
CA ARG A 76 19.57 -25.56 5.09
C ARG A 76 19.71 -24.17 4.46
N ASP A 77 19.21 -24.00 3.25
CA ASP A 77 19.33 -22.78 2.43
C ASP A 77 18.25 -21.74 2.73
N LEU A 78 17.29 -22.08 3.60
CA LEU A 78 16.30 -21.12 4.08
C LEU A 78 16.97 -19.93 4.77
N PRO A 79 16.48 -18.71 4.50
CA PRO A 79 16.86 -17.52 5.25
C PRO A 79 16.75 -17.71 6.76
N LEU A 80 17.54 -16.93 7.51
CA LEU A 80 17.65 -17.05 8.96
C LEU A 80 16.32 -16.76 9.65
N GLU A 81 15.54 -15.85 9.10
CA GLU A 81 14.28 -15.36 9.64
C GLU A 81 13.25 -16.49 9.78
N TYR A 82 13.10 -17.33 8.74
CA TYR A 82 12.25 -18.53 8.79
C TYR A 82 12.71 -19.53 9.86
N LYS A 83 14.01 -19.61 10.15
CA LYS A 83 14.56 -20.52 11.16
C LYS A 83 14.31 -20.01 12.59
N ILE A 84 14.35 -18.69 12.78
CA ILE A 84 14.10 -18.05 14.09
C ILE A 84 12.61 -18.12 14.43
N LEU A 85 11.75 -17.87 13.45
CA LEU A 85 10.30 -17.85 13.61
C LEU A 85 9.65 -19.24 13.49
N ASP A 86 10.45 -20.29 13.29
CA ASP A 86 10.04 -21.69 13.12
C ASP A 86 8.88 -21.90 12.13
N TYR A 87 8.89 -21.18 11.01
CA TYR A 87 7.88 -21.31 9.96
C TYR A 87 8.49 -21.56 8.59
N ARG A 88 7.67 -22.03 7.65
CA ARG A 88 8.07 -22.37 6.28
C ARG A 88 7.41 -21.42 5.29
N PRO A 89 8.07 -21.11 4.17
CA PRO A 89 7.46 -20.30 3.13
C PRO A 89 6.22 -20.97 2.55
N GLU A 90 5.13 -20.22 2.47
CA GLU A 90 3.90 -20.63 1.80
C GLU A 90 4.00 -20.44 0.28
N PRO A 91 3.20 -21.19 -0.52
CA PRO A 91 3.08 -20.92 -1.94
C PRO A 91 2.64 -19.48 -2.21
N TRP A 92 3.35 -18.82 -3.12
CA TRP A 92 3.00 -17.49 -3.59
C TRP A 92 1.71 -17.56 -4.42
N THR A 93 0.73 -16.73 -4.10
CA THR A 93 -0.55 -16.65 -4.80
C THR A 93 -0.67 -15.35 -5.58
N PHE A 94 -1.57 -15.31 -6.56
CA PHE A 94 -1.90 -14.08 -7.29
C PHE A 94 -2.38 -12.97 -6.35
N LEU A 95 -3.09 -13.34 -5.28
CA LEU A 95 -3.54 -12.40 -4.27
C LEU A 95 -2.38 -11.75 -3.52
N LYS A 96 -1.32 -12.50 -3.16
CA LYS A 96 -0.12 -11.93 -2.49
C LYS A 96 0.52 -10.84 -3.37
N SER A 97 0.60 -11.03 -4.69
CA SER A 97 1.06 -9.98 -5.62
C SER A 97 0.14 -8.75 -5.62
N ALA A 98 -1.18 -8.95 -5.67
CA ALA A 98 -2.15 -7.86 -5.65
C ALA A 98 -2.14 -7.09 -4.33
N LEU A 99 -1.94 -7.78 -3.20
CA LEU A 99 -1.81 -7.17 -1.86
C LEU A 99 -0.61 -6.22 -1.81
N ILE A 100 0.55 -6.64 -2.31
CA ILE A 100 1.75 -5.79 -2.36
C ILE A 100 1.49 -4.53 -3.21
N ALA A 101 0.85 -4.69 -4.38
CA ALA A 101 0.50 -3.56 -5.24
C ALA A 101 -0.46 -2.59 -4.55
N LYS A 102 -1.49 -3.09 -3.85
CA LYS A 102 -2.46 -2.25 -3.14
C LYS A 102 -1.88 -1.61 -1.88
N PHE A 103 -0.99 -2.29 -1.19
CA PHE A 103 -0.28 -1.71 -0.07
C PHE A 103 0.60 -0.53 -0.50
N MET A 104 1.30 -0.64 -1.64
CA MET A 104 2.04 0.51 -2.19
C MET A 104 1.12 1.70 -2.49
N ALA A 105 -0.05 1.44 -3.08
CA ALA A 105 -1.04 2.49 -3.36
C ALA A 105 -1.58 3.13 -2.06
N TRP A 106 -1.81 2.33 -1.03
CA TRP A 106 -2.24 2.82 0.28
C TRP A 106 -1.14 3.64 0.97
N ASN A 107 0.10 3.15 0.95
CA ASN A 107 1.24 3.84 1.56
C ASN A 107 1.47 5.23 0.96
N LEU A 108 1.26 5.38 -0.36
CA LEU A 108 1.42 6.66 -1.06
C LEU A 108 0.26 7.65 -0.87
N THR A 109 -0.88 7.21 -0.33
CA THR A 109 -2.09 8.04 -0.24
C THR A 109 -2.57 8.30 1.18
N ALA A 110 -2.45 7.33 2.07
CA ALA A 110 -3.16 7.32 3.35
C ALA A 110 -2.26 7.09 4.57
N PHE A 111 -0.96 6.87 4.40
CA PHE A 111 -0.07 6.61 5.52
C PHE A 111 0.13 7.84 6.41
N ASP A 112 0.19 9.03 5.79
CA ASP A 112 0.12 10.28 6.52
C ASP A 112 -1.36 10.62 6.71
N ILE A 113 -1.89 10.39 7.93
CA ILE A 113 -3.19 10.91 8.37
C ILE A 113 -2.95 12.15 9.26
N PRO A 114 -2.36 13.24 8.74
CA PRO A 114 -2.24 14.46 9.51
C PRO A 114 -3.62 15.08 9.73
N GLU A 115 -4.64 14.78 8.92
CA GLU A 115 -5.96 15.44 9.02
C GLU A 115 -6.63 15.26 10.38
N LEU A 116 -6.65 14.04 10.94
CA LEU A 116 -7.23 13.80 12.25
C LEU A 116 -6.42 14.51 13.36
N MET A 117 -5.09 14.48 13.24
CA MET A 117 -4.19 15.14 14.20
C MET A 117 -4.29 16.66 14.10
N LEU A 118 -4.40 17.22 12.89
CA LEU A 118 -4.60 18.64 12.60
C LEU A 118 -5.96 19.09 13.12
N THR A 119 -7.01 18.28 12.95
CA THR A 119 -8.34 18.56 13.51
C THR A 119 -8.28 18.63 15.04
N ARG A 120 -7.61 17.66 15.68
CA ARG A 120 -7.37 17.70 17.13
C ARG A 120 -6.54 18.91 17.54
N ALA A 121 -5.47 19.23 16.79
CA ALA A 121 -4.63 20.38 17.07
C ALA A 121 -5.43 21.70 17.00
N ARG A 122 -6.32 21.84 16.00
CA ARG A 122 -7.21 23.01 15.89
C ARG A 122 -8.14 23.14 17.08
N MET A 123 -8.68 22.03 17.59
CA MET A 123 -9.54 22.04 18.78
C MET A 123 -8.80 22.46 20.06
N VAL A 124 -7.52 22.14 20.19
CA VAL A 124 -6.73 22.40 21.41
C VAL A 124 -6.02 23.75 21.37
N PHE A 125 -5.44 24.12 20.22
CA PHE A 125 -4.58 25.30 20.08
C PHE A 125 -5.24 26.47 19.34
N GLY A 126 -6.43 26.26 18.77
CA GLY A 126 -7.11 27.25 17.95
C GLY A 126 -6.65 27.23 16.49
N GLU A 127 -7.44 27.85 15.62
CA GLU A 127 -7.20 27.88 14.17
C GLU A 127 -5.95 28.69 13.82
N GLU A 128 -5.76 29.85 14.44
CA GLU A 128 -4.65 30.78 14.16
C GLU A 128 -3.27 30.10 14.34
N VAL A 129 -3.07 29.38 15.44
CA VAL A 129 -1.79 28.69 15.74
C VAL A 129 -1.55 27.55 14.75
N VAL A 130 -2.59 26.80 14.37
CA VAL A 130 -2.44 25.68 13.45
C VAL A 130 -2.16 26.17 12.03
N ASP A 131 -2.81 27.24 11.59
CA ASP A 131 -2.61 27.79 10.26
C ASP A 131 -1.25 28.48 10.10
N GLU A 132 -0.68 29.01 11.19
CA GLU A 132 0.71 29.48 11.21
C GLU A 132 1.72 28.32 11.07
N LEU A 133 1.49 27.21 11.77
CA LEU A 133 2.40 26.06 11.77
C LEU A 133 2.25 25.17 10.52
N TYR A 134 1.04 25.00 10.02
CA TYR A 134 0.68 24.12 8.90
C TYR A 134 -0.16 24.88 7.85
N PRO A 135 0.42 25.87 7.16
CA PRO A 135 -0.29 26.62 6.13
C PRO A 135 -0.62 25.73 4.94
N ASN A 136 -1.84 25.85 4.40
CA ASN A 136 -2.28 25.12 3.20
C ASN A 136 -1.35 25.34 1.98
N ILE A 137 -0.72 26.51 1.90
CA ILE A 137 0.29 26.83 0.90
C ILE A 137 1.50 27.38 1.64
N PRO A 138 2.60 26.60 1.75
CA PRO A 138 3.83 27.09 2.35
C PRO A 138 4.40 28.28 1.58
N PRO A 139 5.02 29.26 2.28
CA PRO A 139 5.54 30.48 1.65
C PRO A 139 6.63 30.22 0.60
N PHE A 140 7.32 29.08 0.68
CA PHE A 140 8.38 28.67 -0.25
C PHE A 140 7.98 27.49 -1.14
N ASN A 141 6.71 27.39 -1.53
CA ASN A 141 6.23 26.37 -2.47
C ASN A 141 6.54 26.77 -3.92
N GLU A 142 7.53 26.13 -4.54
CA GLU A 142 7.71 26.15 -5.99
C GLU A 142 6.85 25.06 -6.63
N PRO A 143 5.85 25.40 -7.47
CA PRO A 143 5.00 24.39 -8.09
C PRO A 143 5.80 23.53 -9.06
N VAL A 144 5.54 22.21 -9.07
CA VAL A 144 6.15 21.23 -9.98
C VAL A 144 6.05 21.67 -11.45
N ILE A 145 4.94 22.33 -11.80
CA ILE A 145 4.76 22.98 -13.10
C ILE A 145 4.97 24.47 -12.90
N PRO A 146 6.09 25.05 -13.39
CA PRO A 146 6.33 26.47 -13.27
C PRO A 146 5.22 27.28 -13.95
N ARG A 147 4.84 28.40 -13.36
CA ARG A 147 3.79 29.30 -13.90
C ARG A 147 4.06 29.77 -15.33
N ARG A 148 5.32 29.73 -15.79
CA ARG A 148 5.75 30.14 -17.14
C ARG A 148 5.76 29.00 -18.16
N THR A 149 5.26 27.81 -17.80
CA THR A 149 5.21 26.65 -18.71
C THR A 149 4.30 26.96 -19.90
N ARG A 150 4.84 26.88 -21.12
CA ARG A 150 4.05 26.99 -22.35
C ARG A 150 3.43 25.63 -22.66
N TRP A 151 2.12 25.55 -22.53
CA TRP A 151 1.36 24.35 -22.87
C TRP A 151 1.36 24.12 -24.39
N ARG A 152 1.58 22.87 -24.82
CA ARG A 152 1.46 22.45 -26.23
C ARG A 152 0.06 21.94 -26.58
N PHE A 153 -0.91 22.17 -25.71
CA PHE A 153 -2.30 21.80 -25.88
C PHE A 153 -3.20 22.95 -25.43
N GLN A 154 -4.45 22.97 -25.93
CA GLN A 154 -5.48 23.87 -25.43
C GLN A 154 -6.09 23.25 -24.16
N PRO A 155 -6.06 23.91 -23.00
CA PRO A 155 -6.68 23.41 -21.78
C PRO A 155 -8.18 23.19 -22.01
N SER A 156 -8.71 22.05 -21.56
CA SER A 156 -10.16 21.84 -21.52
C SER A 156 -10.79 22.82 -20.53
N ALA A 157 -12.06 23.18 -20.75
CA ALA A 157 -12.83 23.96 -19.79
C ALA A 157 -12.80 23.25 -18.42
N ILE A 158 -12.59 24.02 -17.35
CA ILE A 158 -12.66 23.50 -15.99
C ILE A 158 -14.12 23.06 -15.77
N PRO A 159 -14.39 21.79 -15.47
CA PRO A 159 -15.76 21.34 -15.21
C PRO A 159 -16.33 22.12 -14.02
N GLU A 160 -17.59 22.53 -14.13
CA GLU A 160 -18.27 23.23 -13.05
C GLU A 160 -18.25 22.35 -11.80
N LYS A 161 -17.89 22.92 -10.65
CA LYS A 161 -17.82 22.18 -9.39
C LYS A 161 -19.19 21.53 -9.16
N PRO A 162 -19.29 20.20 -8.98
CA PRO A 162 -20.58 19.57 -8.74
C PRO A 162 -21.22 20.24 -7.53
N LYS A 163 -22.50 20.64 -7.67
CA LYS A 163 -23.25 21.20 -6.56
C LYS A 163 -23.31 20.14 -5.47
N PRO A 164 -23.05 20.49 -4.20
CA PRO A 164 -23.19 19.53 -3.12
C PRO A 164 -24.66 19.11 -3.04
N ASP A 165 -24.95 17.83 -3.26
CA ASP A 165 -26.26 17.20 -3.05
C ASP A 165 -26.45 16.83 -1.57
N PHE A 166 -26.10 17.76 -0.66
CA PHE A 166 -26.30 17.63 0.78
C PHE A 166 -26.95 18.89 1.36
#